data_AF-A0A2P8GMA5-F1
#
_entry.id   AF-A0A2P8GMA5-F1
#
_cell.length_a   1.000
_cell.length_b   1.000
_cell.length_c   1.000
_cell.angle_alpha   90.00
_cell.angle_beta   90.00
_cell.angle_gamma   90.00
#
_symmetry.space_group_name_H-M   'P 1'
#
loop_
_entity.id
_entity.type
_entity.pdbx_description
1 polymer ?
#
loop_
_entity_poly.entity_id
_entity_poly.type
_entity_poly.pdbx_seq_one_letter_code
_entity_poly.pdbx_strand_id
1 'polypeptide(L)'
;MKRIILVFSVGLIVTLAACKGKNKTENADQQTTTAEQPAQSSPAATAPSNEPKTYAVTFSPDSVYLGKNKEVLVRVTNAKAVELADADGKVTGTEITYEFEVTNKNQVGGSSIFVNPANFRLQLDNGNNITHDNYNSVNVDAESTKSSTDNKFKLPAGTKPKSLSLFYDETRVSVGVEMK
;
A
#
# COMPACT_ATOMS: atom_id res chain seq x y z
N MET A 1 -4.23 53.25 -12.65
CA MET A 1 -2.89 53.78 -13.04
C MET A 1 -1.89 53.16 -12.06
N LYS A 2 -0.83 52.43 -12.39
CA LYS A 2 0.00 52.21 -13.59
C LYS A 2 0.32 50.71 -13.74
N ARG A 3 0.60 50.31 -14.98
CA ARG A 3 0.97 48.96 -15.44
C ARG A 3 2.49 48.74 -15.32
N ILE A 4 2.94 47.51 -15.12
CA ILE A 4 4.23 47.01 -15.64
C ILE A 4 4.02 45.59 -16.18
N ILE A 5 4.48 45.37 -17.42
CA ILE A 5 4.43 44.17 -18.26
C ILE A 5 5.88 43.84 -18.68
N LEU A 6 6.24 42.54 -18.76
CA LEU A 6 7.29 41.91 -19.61
C LEU A 6 7.35 40.42 -19.18
N VAL A 7 6.97 39.35 -19.89
CA VAL A 7 7.08 38.84 -21.28
C VAL A 7 8.51 38.57 -21.77
N PHE A 8 8.85 37.30 -21.98
CA PHE A 8 9.71 36.68 -23.02
C PHE A 8 9.81 35.16 -22.70
N SER A 9 9.97 34.17 -23.59
CA SER A 9 9.44 33.77 -24.89
C SER A 9 10.29 32.56 -25.35
N VAL A 10 9.63 31.48 -25.80
CA VAL A 10 10.01 30.54 -26.90
C VAL A 10 11.22 29.58 -26.76
N GLY A 11 10.98 28.31 -27.19
CA GLY A 11 12.00 27.38 -27.72
C GLY A 11 11.51 25.92 -27.76
N LEU A 12 10.69 25.50 -28.75
CA LEU A 12 10.98 24.89 -30.06
C LEU A 12 11.18 23.35 -30.06
N ILE A 13 10.45 22.72 -30.99
CA ILE A 13 10.24 21.29 -31.29
C ILE A 13 11.43 20.70 -32.07
N VAL A 14 11.75 19.40 -31.88
CA VAL A 14 12.30 18.55 -32.95
C VAL A 14 11.75 17.11 -32.84
N THR A 15 11.17 16.62 -33.93
CA THR A 15 10.70 15.26 -34.24
C THR A 15 11.85 14.38 -34.77
N LEU A 16 11.63 13.06 -34.89
CA LEU A 16 12.22 12.02 -35.79
C LEU A 16 12.17 10.67 -35.04
N ALA A 17 11.86 9.48 -35.58
CA ALA A 17 11.63 9.03 -36.95
C ALA A 17 10.82 7.70 -36.92
N ALA A 18 10.08 7.47 -38.00
CA ALA A 18 9.43 6.20 -38.32
C ALA A 18 10.34 5.31 -39.20
N CYS A 19 10.29 4.00 -39.01
CA CYS A 19 10.57 2.90 -39.97
C CYS A 19 9.89 1.66 -39.36
N LYS A 20 8.83 1.03 -39.86
CA LYS A 20 8.36 0.65 -41.21
C LYS A 20 9.24 -0.42 -41.89
N GLY A 21 8.72 -1.65 -41.86
CA GLY A 21 9.13 -2.84 -42.63
C GLY A 21 8.44 -4.04 -41.94
N LYS A 22 7.23 -4.47 -42.28
CA LYS A 22 6.58 -4.84 -43.55
C LYS A 22 7.22 -6.06 -44.23
N ASN A 23 6.40 -7.12 -44.24
CA ASN A 23 6.28 -8.25 -45.18
C ASN A 23 6.70 -9.61 -44.62
N LYS A 24 5.75 -10.56 -44.45
CA LYS A 24 5.17 -11.50 -45.46
C LYS A 24 6.18 -12.66 -45.66
N THR A 25 5.84 -13.94 -45.59
CA THR A 25 4.76 -14.68 -46.24
C THR A 25 4.78 -16.15 -45.76
N GLU A 26 3.58 -16.69 -45.61
CA GLU A 26 3.03 -18.03 -45.87
C GLU A 26 3.87 -19.30 -46.14
N ASN A 27 3.28 -20.39 -45.63
CA ASN A 27 2.98 -21.71 -46.24
C ASN A 27 4.14 -22.59 -46.75
N ALA A 28 4.18 -23.83 -46.28
CA ALA A 28 3.50 -24.94 -46.99
C ALA A 28 3.72 -26.28 -46.26
N ASP A 29 2.69 -27.11 -46.34
CA ASP A 29 2.60 -28.51 -45.93
C ASP A 29 3.78 -29.38 -46.38
N GLN A 30 4.15 -30.36 -45.54
CA GLN A 30 4.41 -31.72 -46.01
C GLN A 30 4.31 -32.76 -44.90
N GLN A 31 3.31 -33.63 -45.06
CA GLN A 31 3.09 -34.87 -44.35
C GLN A 31 4.21 -35.87 -44.69
N THR A 32 4.91 -36.37 -43.67
CA THR A 32 5.67 -37.63 -43.78
C THR A 32 5.55 -38.40 -42.48
N THR A 33 5.02 -39.62 -42.59
CA THR A 33 4.93 -40.64 -41.54
C THR A 33 6.31 -41.03 -41.03
N THR A 34 6.52 -40.98 -39.72
CA THR A 34 7.56 -41.73 -39.01
C THR A 34 6.98 -42.17 -37.66
N ALA A 35 7.03 -43.46 -37.40
CA ALA A 35 6.66 -44.04 -36.11
C ALA A 35 7.78 -43.77 -35.10
N GLU A 36 7.48 -43.02 -34.03
CA GLU A 36 8.37 -42.86 -32.88
C GLU A 36 7.60 -43.15 -31.57
N GLN A 37 8.02 -44.23 -30.93
CA GLN A 37 8.27 -44.43 -29.50
C GLN A 37 7.48 -43.56 -28.49
N PRO A 38 6.82 -44.16 -27.46
CA PRO A 38 6.14 -43.38 -26.43
C PRO A 38 7.16 -42.52 -25.68
N ALA A 39 7.11 -41.21 -25.94
CA ALA A 39 7.84 -40.21 -25.19
C ALA A 39 7.33 -40.24 -23.75
N GLN A 40 8.23 -40.61 -22.84
CA GLN A 40 8.07 -40.44 -21.41
C GLN A 40 7.79 -38.96 -21.16
N SER A 41 6.54 -38.65 -20.83
CA SER A 41 6.08 -37.29 -20.54
C SER A 41 6.87 -36.76 -19.35
N SER A 42 7.87 -35.92 -19.64
CA SER A 42 8.49 -35.05 -18.67
C SER A 42 7.37 -34.24 -17.99
N PRO A 43 7.34 -34.12 -16.65
CA PRO A 43 6.37 -33.27 -15.99
C PRO A 43 6.44 -31.88 -16.62
N ALA A 44 5.29 -31.36 -17.05
CA ALA A 44 5.17 -29.99 -17.49
C ALA A 44 5.79 -29.11 -16.40
N ALA A 45 6.78 -28.29 -16.78
CA ALA A 45 7.34 -27.30 -15.88
C ALA A 45 6.18 -26.48 -15.34
N THR A 46 5.97 -26.56 -14.03
CA THR A 46 4.96 -25.76 -13.33
C THR A 46 5.32 -24.31 -13.62
N ALA A 47 4.45 -23.61 -14.36
CA ALA A 47 4.59 -22.18 -14.54
C ALA A 47 4.77 -21.54 -13.14
N PRO A 48 5.69 -20.58 -12.96
CA PRO A 48 5.86 -19.93 -11.67
C PRO A 48 4.50 -19.40 -11.22
N SER A 49 4.08 -19.80 -10.03
CA SER A 49 2.86 -19.28 -9.43
C SER A 49 3.02 -17.76 -9.31
N ASN A 50 2.23 -16.99 -10.05
CA ASN A 50 2.16 -15.53 -9.96
C ASN A 50 1.40 -15.09 -8.68
N GLU A 51 1.55 -15.83 -7.59
CA GLU A 51 0.94 -15.45 -6.33
C GLU A 51 1.67 -14.22 -5.75
N PRO A 52 0.92 -13.18 -5.36
CA PRO A 52 1.51 -11.99 -4.76
C PRO A 52 2.34 -12.33 -3.54
N LYS A 53 3.58 -11.83 -3.48
CA LYS A 53 4.45 -12.01 -2.33
C LYS A 53 3.84 -11.34 -1.11
N THR A 54 3.85 -12.03 0.03
CA THR A 54 3.33 -11.52 1.30
C THR A 54 4.44 -11.30 2.31
N TYR A 55 4.25 -10.31 3.18
CA TYR A 55 5.22 -9.92 4.21
C TYR A 55 4.53 -9.81 5.56
N ALA A 56 5.25 -10.16 6.63
CA ALA A 56 4.81 -9.88 7.98
C ALA A 56 5.05 -8.41 8.31
N VAL A 57 4.09 -7.77 8.98
CA VAL A 57 4.23 -6.38 9.43
C VAL A 57 4.10 -6.34 10.94
N THR A 58 5.05 -5.68 11.61
CA THR A 58 5.07 -5.55 13.07
C THR A 58 5.13 -4.09 13.48
N PHE A 59 4.38 -3.76 14.54
CA PHE A 59 4.35 -2.42 15.15
C PHE A 59 5.05 -2.49 16.52
N SER A 60 5.91 -1.51 16.82
CA SER A 60 6.64 -1.46 18.09
C SER A 60 6.68 -0.04 18.68
N PRO A 61 6.07 0.20 19.85
CA PRO A 61 5.17 -0.71 20.57
C PRO A 61 3.89 -1.01 19.76
N ASP A 62 3.20 -2.09 20.09
CA ASP A 62 1.90 -2.45 19.49
C ASP A 62 0.73 -1.72 20.15
N SER A 63 0.95 -1.07 21.29
CA SER A 63 -0.06 -0.36 22.06
C SER A 63 0.46 0.97 22.62
N VAL A 64 -0.37 2.00 22.57
CA VAL A 64 -0.02 3.35 23.01
C VAL A 64 -1.21 4.09 23.63
N TYR A 65 -0.90 5.02 24.53
CA TYR A 65 -1.89 5.95 25.07
C TYR A 65 -1.90 7.25 24.27
N LEU A 66 -3.09 7.76 23.96
CA LEU A 66 -3.33 9.06 23.34
C LEU A 66 -4.30 9.89 24.20
N GLY A 67 -4.39 11.18 23.89
CA GLY A 67 -5.18 12.16 24.62
C GLY A 67 -4.40 12.83 25.73
N LYS A 68 -4.79 14.06 26.07
CA LYS A 68 -4.08 14.89 27.06
C LYS A 68 -4.06 14.24 28.45
N ASN A 69 -5.07 13.42 28.76
CA ASN A 69 -5.21 12.70 30.01
C ASN A 69 -4.95 11.18 29.87
N LYS A 70 -4.41 10.72 28.72
CA LYS A 70 -4.22 9.29 28.40
C LYS A 70 -5.52 8.47 28.46
N GLU A 71 -6.61 9.10 28.06
CA GLU A 71 -7.96 8.55 28.05
C GLU A 71 -8.22 7.58 26.91
N VAL A 72 -7.36 7.54 25.90
CA VAL A 72 -7.45 6.61 24.76
C VAL A 72 -6.30 5.62 24.81
N LEU A 73 -6.60 4.33 24.78
CA LEU A 73 -5.61 3.29 24.49
C LEU A 73 -5.85 2.78 23.08
N VAL A 74 -4.83 2.85 22.23
CA VAL A 74 -4.86 2.31 20.87
C VAL A 74 -3.91 1.11 20.81
N ARG A 75 -4.39 -0.01 20.29
CA ARG A 75 -3.59 -1.21 20.04
C ARG A 75 -3.69 -1.60 18.57
N VAL A 76 -2.54 -1.76 17.91
CA VAL A 76 -2.44 -2.15 16.51
C VAL A 76 -2.24 -3.65 16.41
N THR A 77 -3.04 -4.32 15.58
CA THR A 77 -3.07 -5.78 15.47
C THR A 77 -3.22 -6.23 14.01
N ASN A 78 -3.06 -7.53 13.77
CA ASN A 78 -3.42 -8.21 12.52
C ASN A 78 -2.83 -7.57 11.25
N ALA A 79 -1.58 -7.13 11.33
CA ALA A 79 -0.92 -6.43 10.24
C ALA A 79 -0.21 -7.39 9.28
N LYS A 80 -0.38 -7.15 7.99
CA LYS A 80 0.25 -7.88 6.89
C LYS A 80 0.49 -6.97 5.71
N ALA A 81 1.42 -7.35 4.84
CA ALA A 81 1.60 -6.67 3.56
C ALA A 81 1.56 -7.63 2.39
N VAL A 82 1.12 -7.13 1.24
CA VAL A 82 1.05 -7.86 -0.03
C VAL A 82 1.67 -7.01 -1.13
N GLU A 83 2.59 -7.60 -1.89
CA GLU A 83 3.21 -6.96 -3.05
C GLU A 83 2.18 -6.78 -4.17
N LEU A 84 2.16 -5.60 -4.80
CA LEU A 84 1.29 -5.30 -5.92
C LEU A 84 2.11 -5.37 -7.20
N ALA A 85 1.60 -6.06 -8.22
CA ALA A 85 2.22 -6.17 -9.53
C ALA A 85 1.20 -5.85 -10.64
N ASP A 86 1.68 -5.36 -11.78
CA ASP A 86 0.86 -5.20 -12.97
C ASP A 86 0.74 -6.52 -13.76
N ALA A 87 0.02 -6.49 -14.89
CA ALA A 87 -0.20 -7.66 -15.73
C ALA A 87 1.09 -8.26 -16.33
N ASP A 88 2.15 -7.45 -16.41
CA ASP A 88 3.47 -7.86 -16.91
C ASP A 88 4.37 -8.38 -15.77
N GLY A 89 3.86 -8.43 -14.54
CA GLY A 89 4.58 -8.90 -13.35
C GLY A 89 5.54 -7.88 -12.75
N LYS A 90 5.49 -6.61 -13.18
CA LYS A 90 6.32 -5.56 -12.62
C LYS A 90 5.71 -5.06 -11.30
N VAL A 91 6.54 -5.00 -10.26
CA VAL A 91 6.13 -4.48 -8.95
C VAL A 91 5.74 -3.00 -9.05
N THR A 92 4.49 -2.71 -8.69
CA THR A 92 3.91 -1.36 -8.67
C THR A 92 3.86 -0.78 -7.26
N GLY A 93 3.91 -1.62 -6.22
CA GLY A 93 3.89 -1.17 -4.84
C GLY A 93 3.70 -2.29 -3.83
N THR A 94 3.29 -1.91 -2.63
CA THR A 94 2.93 -2.85 -1.56
C THR A 94 1.72 -2.33 -0.81
N GLU A 95 0.71 -3.16 -0.61
CA GLU A 95 -0.45 -2.84 0.24
C GLU A 95 -0.21 -3.38 1.65
N ILE A 96 -0.19 -2.50 2.66
CA ILE A 96 -0.20 -2.89 4.07
C ILE A 96 -1.64 -2.84 4.56
N THR A 97 -2.17 -3.96 5.07
CA THR A 97 -3.45 -4.02 5.76
C THR A 97 -3.22 -4.25 7.24
N TYR A 98 -3.95 -3.55 8.10
CA TYR A 98 -3.89 -3.75 9.55
C TYR A 98 -5.23 -3.43 10.23
N GLU A 99 -5.34 -3.85 11.48
CA GLU A 99 -6.46 -3.54 12.36
C GLU A 99 -5.98 -2.76 13.58
N PHE A 100 -6.87 -2.01 14.20
CA PHE A 100 -6.57 -1.44 15.51
C PHE A 100 -7.79 -1.45 16.42
N GLU A 101 -7.54 -1.63 17.71
CA GLU A 101 -8.51 -1.52 18.78
C GLU A 101 -8.35 -0.17 19.46
N VAL A 102 -9.47 0.47 19.77
CA VAL A 102 -9.52 1.70 20.57
C VAL A 102 -10.32 1.40 21.82
N THR A 103 -9.68 1.54 22.97
CA THR A 103 -10.32 1.47 24.29
C THR A 103 -10.50 2.88 24.84
N ASN A 104 -11.75 3.22 25.16
CA ASN A 104 -12.09 4.44 25.86
C ASN A 104 -11.98 4.23 27.37
N LYS A 105 -11.09 4.99 28.02
CA LYS A 105 -10.83 4.89 29.46
C LYS A 105 -11.58 5.93 30.29
N ASN A 106 -12.43 6.74 29.67
CA ASN A 106 -13.37 7.59 30.40
C ASN A 106 -14.37 6.71 31.15
N GLN A 107 -14.79 7.16 32.33
CA GLN A 107 -15.79 6.49 33.14
C GLN A 107 -17.18 6.51 32.49
N VAL A 108 -18.04 5.55 32.84
CA VAL A 108 -19.44 5.51 32.39
C VAL A 108 -20.13 6.87 32.64
N GLY A 109 -20.81 7.38 31.60
CA GLY A 109 -21.42 8.72 31.59
C GLY A 109 -20.46 9.84 31.14
N GLY A 110 -19.18 9.53 30.94
CA GLY A 110 -18.20 10.41 30.31
C GLY A 110 -18.32 10.48 28.79
N SER A 111 -17.42 11.25 28.16
CA SER A 111 -17.44 11.48 26.72
C SER A 111 -17.04 10.23 25.91
N SER A 112 -17.71 10.05 24.77
CA SER A 112 -17.26 9.10 23.76
C SER A 112 -16.00 9.59 23.06
N ILE A 113 -15.22 8.65 22.54
CA ILE A 113 -13.98 8.91 21.80
C ILE A 113 -14.22 8.64 20.32
N PHE A 114 -13.95 9.63 19.48
CA PHE A 114 -13.93 9.47 18.03
C PHE A 114 -12.49 9.40 17.53
N VAL A 115 -12.12 8.30 16.86
CA VAL A 115 -10.81 8.13 16.22
C VAL A 115 -11.01 8.01 14.72
N ASN A 116 -10.33 8.87 13.97
CA ASN A 116 -10.35 8.90 12.52
C ASN A 116 -8.94 8.64 11.94
N PRO A 117 -8.69 7.47 11.33
CA PRO A 117 -7.41 7.15 10.70
C PRO A 117 -7.00 8.09 9.56
N ALA A 118 -7.91 8.88 8.98
CA ALA A 118 -7.56 9.92 8.01
C ALA A 118 -6.48 10.89 8.51
N ASN A 119 -6.38 11.04 9.84
CA ASN A 119 -5.39 11.90 10.49
C ASN A 119 -4.03 11.20 10.67
N PHE A 120 -3.97 9.88 10.56
CA PHE A 120 -2.75 9.11 10.76
C PHE A 120 -1.80 9.30 9.58
N ARG A 121 -0.51 9.15 9.85
CA ARG A 121 0.55 9.31 8.85
C ARG A 121 1.53 8.16 8.95
N LEU A 122 1.66 7.39 7.87
CA LEU A 122 2.72 6.41 7.73
C LEU A 122 3.93 7.10 7.11
N GLN A 123 5.02 7.16 7.85
CA GLN A 123 6.31 7.60 7.34
C GLN A 123 7.01 6.44 6.64
N LEU A 124 7.53 6.71 5.46
CA LEU A 124 8.35 5.79 4.67
C LEU A 124 9.84 6.00 4.96
N ASP A 125 10.65 5.03 4.58
CA ASP A 125 12.12 5.06 4.69
C ASP A 125 12.77 6.24 3.95
N ASN A 126 12.17 6.69 2.86
CA ASN A 126 12.59 7.89 2.11
C ASN A 126 12.16 9.22 2.77
N GLY A 127 11.51 9.18 3.94
CA GLY A 127 11.08 10.36 4.68
C GLY A 127 9.72 10.93 4.29
N ASN A 128 9.09 10.43 3.21
CA ASN A 128 7.75 10.84 2.81
C ASN A 128 6.70 10.31 3.78
N ASN A 129 5.60 11.05 3.93
CA ASN A 129 4.43 10.62 4.69
C ASN A 129 3.27 10.34 3.75
N ILE A 130 2.58 9.23 3.96
CA ILE A 130 1.35 8.89 3.26
C ILE A 130 0.19 8.74 4.25
N THR A 131 -1.03 8.84 3.72
CA THR A 131 -2.27 8.50 4.43
C THR A 131 -2.86 7.22 3.85
N HIS A 132 -3.93 6.74 4.47
CA HIS A 132 -4.61 5.51 4.08
C HIS A 132 -5.23 5.59 2.70
N ASP A 133 -5.21 4.47 2.00
CA ASP A 133 -6.01 4.22 0.80
C ASP A 133 -7.46 3.84 1.20
N ASN A 134 -7.61 3.05 2.26
CA ASN A 134 -8.89 2.66 2.84
C ASN A 134 -8.81 2.68 4.37
N TYR A 135 -9.89 3.12 5.02
CA TYR A 135 -10.01 3.14 6.48
C TYR A 135 -11.45 3.33 6.92
N ASN A 136 -11.73 3.01 8.18
CA ASN A 136 -12.98 3.36 8.84
C ASN A 136 -12.72 4.06 10.18
N SER A 137 -13.56 5.04 10.50
CA SER A 137 -13.51 5.70 11.81
C SER A 137 -14.29 4.89 12.85
N VAL A 138 -13.94 5.05 14.11
CA VAL A 138 -14.65 4.43 15.25
C VAL A 138 -15.09 5.48 16.25
N ASN A 139 -16.32 5.34 16.75
CA ASN A 139 -16.84 6.12 17.87
C ASN A 139 -17.07 5.18 19.05
N VAL A 140 -16.31 5.36 20.12
CA VAL A 140 -16.15 4.42 21.24
C VAL A 140 -16.76 5.01 22.49
N ASP A 141 -17.80 4.35 23.00
CA ASP A 141 -18.49 4.75 24.22
C ASP A 141 -17.56 4.62 25.44
N ALA A 142 -17.86 5.34 26.53
CA ALA A 142 -17.08 5.27 27.76
C ALA A 142 -16.92 3.82 28.28
N GLU A 143 -15.74 3.50 28.81
CA GLU A 143 -15.35 2.16 29.27
C GLU A 143 -15.53 1.02 28.24
N SER A 144 -15.59 1.33 26.95
CA SER A 144 -15.75 0.33 25.89
C SER A 144 -14.54 0.23 24.98
N THR A 145 -14.47 -0.86 24.20
CA THR A 145 -13.46 -1.05 23.16
C THR A 145 -14.15 -1.34 21.83
N LYS A 146 -13.68 -0.71 20.75
CA LYS A 146 -14.14 -1.03 19.39
C LYS A 146 -12.94 -1.16 18.45
N SER A 147 -13.10 -2.00 17.43
CA SER A 147 -12.07 -2.25 16.44
C SER A 147 -12.37 -1.52 15.13
N SER A 148 -11.31 -1.06 14.48
CA SER A 148 -11.30 -0.63 13.10
C SER A 148 -10.54 -1.69 12.30
N THR A 149 -11.15 -2.14 11.20
CA THR A 149 -10.63 -3.23 10.38
C THR A 149 -10.43 -2.75 8.95
N ASP A 150 -9.66 -3.51 8.17
CA ASP A 150 -9.40 -3.22 6.75
C ASP A 150 -8.72 -1.85 6.50
N ASN A 151 -7.90 -1.38 7.44
CA ASN A 151 -7.12 -0.16 7.25
C ASN A 151 -5.95 -0.45 6.33
N LYS A 152 -5.88 0.26 5.19
CA LYS A 152 -4.91 0.01 4.13
C LYS A 152 -4.04 1.22 3.84
N PHE A 153 -2.74 0.97 3.68
CA PHE A 153 -1.80 1.88 3.04
C PHE A 153 -1.31 1.29 1.73
N LYS A 154 -1.19 2.10 0.68
CA LYS A 154 -0.51 1.72 -0.56
C LYS A 154 0.84 2.43 -0.64
N LEU A 155 1.90 1.64 -0.52
CA LEU A 155 3.27 2.10 -0.60
C LEU A 155 3.73 2.11 -2.05
N PRO A 156 4.38 3.19 -2.53
CA PRO A 156 5.04 3.18 -3.82
C PRO A 156 6.11 2.08 -3.92
N ALA A 157 6.32 1.54 -5.11
CA ALA A 157 7.37 0.55 -5.37
C ALA A 157 8.73 1.01 -4.85
N GLY A 158 9.45 0.09 -4.19
CA GLY A 158 10.80 0.33 -3.67
C GLY A 158 10.86 1.11 -2.35
N THR A 159 9.73 1.44 -1.72
CA THR A 159 9.68 2.07 -0.41
C THR A 159 9.35 1.07 0.70
N LYS A 160 9.77 1.38 1.93
CA LYS A 160 9.44 0.57 3.11
C LYS A 160 8.78 1.43 4.19
N PRO A 161 7.86 0.87 5.00
CA PRO A 161 7.31 1.58 6.13
C PRO A 161 8.40 1.77 7.19
N LYS A 162 8.31 2.87 7.95
CA LYS A 162 9.25 3.20 9.03
C LYS A 162 8.54 3.45 10.36
N SER A 163 7.51 4.30 10.35
CA SER A 163 6.73 4.59 11.56
C SER A 163 5.31 5.00 11.22
N LEU A 164 4.37 4.67 12.10
CA LEU A 164 2.97 5.12 12.03
C LEU A 164 2.75 6.15 13.12
N SER A 165 2.37 7.36 12.74
CA SER A 165 1.95 8.41 13.66
C SER A 165 0.43 8.37 13.85
N LEU A 166 0.03 8.11 15.09
CA LEU A 166 -1.35 8.08 15.57
C LEU A 166 -1.70 9.43 16.19
N PHE A 167 -2.92 9.91 15.96
CA PHE A 167 -3.37 11.25 16.37
C PHE A 167 -4.73 11.21 17.05
N TYR A 168 -4.85 11.94 18.16
CA TYR A 168 -6.12 12.18 18.86
C TYR A 168 -5.99 13.41 19.76
N ASP A 169 -6.99 14.30 19.78
CA ASP A 169 -7.02 15.54 20.59
C ASP A 169 -5.67 16.30 20.62
N GLU A 170 -5.14 16.59 19.43
CA GLU A 170 -3.84 17.29 19.23
C GLU A 170 -2.61 16.55 19.76
N THR A 171 -2.79 15.39 20.40
CA THR A 171 -1.70 14.50 20.79
C THR A 171 -1.27 13.63 19.62
N ARG A 172 0.04 13.37 19.55
CA ARG A 172 0.66 12.50 18.54
C ARG A 172 1.56 11.50 19.24
N VAL A 173 1.40 10.22 18.90
CA VAL A 173 2.36 9.17 19.26
C VAL A 173 2.77 8.42 18.01
N SER A 174 4.07 8.18 17.86
CA SER A 174 4.63 7.44 16.73
C SER A 174 5.08 6.06 17.20
N VAL A 175 4.65 5.03 16.48
CA VAL A 175 5.08 3.63 16.67
C VAL A 175 5.96 3.21 15.49
N GLY A 176 7.02 2.45 15.77
CA GLY A 176 7.87 1.89 14.72
C GLY A 176 7.12 0.86 13.90
N VAL A 177 7.40 0.79 12.60
CA VAL A 177 6.81 -0.20 11.69
C VAL A 177 7.95 -0.91 10.97
N GLU A 178 7.90 -2.24 10.99
CA GLU A 178 8.86 -3.10 10.31
C GLU A 178 8.12 -4.09 9.41
N MET A 179 8.66 -4.35 8.22
CA MET A 179 8.15 -5.30 7.24
C MET A 179 9.22 -6.36 6.97
N LYS A 180 8.86 -7.65 7.13
CA LYS A 180 9.76 -8.82 7.02
C LYS A 180 9.28 -9.78 5.94
#